data_AF-A0A925RK16-F1
#
_entry.id   AF-A0A925RK16-F1
#
_cell.length_a   1.000
_cell.length_b   1.000
_cell.length_c   1.000
_cell.angle_alpha   90.00
_cell.angle_beta   90.00
_cell.angle_gamma   90.00
#
_symmetry.space_group_name_H-M   'P 1'
#
loop_
_entity.id
_entity.type
_entity.pdbx_description
1 polymer ?
#
loop_
_entity_poly.entity_id
_entity_poly.type
_entity_poly.pdbx_seq_one_letter_code
_entity_poly.pdbx_strand_id
1 'polypeptide(L)'
;MLSPELELRDLDARHWKNGWRLLTPPGVLAPARWALAILDGGVLQQLIISGEGAQPLVAMPGLSAKALAEWTRTLGVATLLVLERRVIAEVSADFEAALRMDQDFVAQGLTILRALKRHAGNGVWSEPPLLELLPVPSDAAVQRTFDLLVPDRSSLVAYVIEDDRSRVHTSIIAVKAGGDITRAANHRAIADLVPEVAFARDWDKGYRRVLSAVEERFAKPSIALFLERATMMRIVTGPSDQLARELNAKRVVIDPAPAWLLGLLGGAAVA
;
A
#
# COMPACT_ATOMS: atom_id res chain seq x y z
N MET A 1 13.71 -2.88 -5.07
CA MET A 1 13.99 -3.85 -3.99
C MET A 1 14.72 -3.12 -2.86
N LEU A 2 14.57 -3.54 -1.60
CA LEU A 2 15.21 -2.85 -0.46
C LEU A 2 16.61 -3.42 -0.28
N SER A 3 17.63 -2.56 -0.21
CA SER A 3 19.01 -3.01 0.03
C SER A 3 19.12 -3.69 1.41
N PRO A 4 19.91 -4.77 1.55
CA PRO A 4 20.22 -5.33 2.86
C PRO A 4 20.98 -4.33 3.77
N GLU A 5 21.59 -3.31 3.17
CA GLU A 5 22.32 -2.23 3.85
C GLU A 5 21.50 -0.92 3.90
N LEU A 6 20.17 -1.02 3.86
CA LEU A 6 19.29 0.15 3.88
C LEU A 6 19.58 1.09 5.06
N GLU A 7 20.04 2.29 4.75
CA GLU A 7 20.22 3.33 5.76
C GLU A 7 18.90 4.07 6.01
N LEU A 8 18.38 3.93 7.24
CA LEU A 8 17.23 4.69 7.73
C LEU A 8 17.73 5.85 8.58
N ARG A 9 17.57 7.09 8.11
CA ARG A 9 18.00 8.30 8.84
C ARG A 9 16.89 9.33 8.92
N ASP A 10 16.92 10.14 9.97
CA ASP A 10 15.99 11.26 10.17
C ASP A 10 14.52 10.84 10.05
N LEU A 11 14.20 9.67 10.59
CA LEU A 11 12.84 9.17 10.61
C LEU A 11 12.03 9.82 11.73
N ASP A 12 10.78 10.15 11.41
CA ASP A 12 9.76 10.49 12.40
C ASP A 12 8.77 9.32 12.47
N ALA A 13 8.65 8.71 13.65
CA ALA A 13 7.74 7.60 13.91
C ALA A 13 6.29 7.93 13.53
N ARG A 14 5.88 9.21 13.62
CA ARG A 14 4.57 9.68 13.17
C ARG A 14 4.37 9.43 11.68
N HIS A 15 5.35 9.78 10.83
CA HIS A 15 5.24 9.58 9.39
C HIS A 15 5.13 8.10 9.05
N TRP A 16 5.91 7.25 9.73
CA TRP A 16 5.84 5.80 9.54
C TRP A 16 4.47 5.24 9.92
N LYS A 17 3.98 5.57 11.13
CA LYS A 17 2.66 5.16 11.60
C LYS A 17 1.54 5.61 10.67
N ASN A 18 1.62 6.85 10.18
CA ASN A 18 0.62 7.42 9.26
C ASN A 18 0.71 6.80 7.85
N GLY A 19 1.91 6.52 7.36
CA GLY A 19 2.11 5.84 6.06
C GLY A 19 1.55 4.41 6.07
N TRP A 20 1.84 3.65 7.13
CA TRP A 20 1.25 2.33 7.34
C TRP A 20 -0.27 2.37 7.35
N ARG A 21 -0.84 3.40 7.96
CA ARG A 21 -2.28 3.64 7.92
C ARG A 21 -2.73 3.79 6.47
N LEU A 22 -2.17 4.70 5.68
CA LEU A 22 -2.63 4.92 4.28
C LEU A 22 -2.64 3.68 3.38
N LEU A 23 -1.71 2.73 3.57
CA LEU A 23 -1.63 1.49 2.79
C LEU A 23 -2.65 0.43 3.21
N THR A 24 -3.29 0.64 4.36
CA THR A 24 -4.30 -0.25 4.90
C THR A 24 -5.67 0.24 4.39
N PRO A 25 -6.55 -0.62 3.85
CA PRO A 25 -7.87 -0.19 3.41
C PRO A 25 -8.60 0.58 4.52
N PRO A 26 -9.37 1.64 4.24
CA PRO A 26 -10.07 2.39 5.29
C PRO A 26 -11.05 1.53 6.10
N GLY A 27 -11.61 0.48 5.48
CA GLY A 27 -12.35 -0.60 6.15
C GLY A 27 -11.50 -1.51 7.05
N VAL A 28 -10.22 -1.22 7.24
CA VAL A 28 -9.35 -1.90 8.22
C VAL A 28 -8.77 -0.88 9.22
N LEU A 29 -8.90 0.43 8.95
CA LEU A 29 -8.27 1.52 9.72
C LEU A 29 -9.18 2.45 10.53
N ALA A 30 -10.48 2.51 10.23
CA ALA A 30 -11.39 2.89 11.31
C ALA A 30 -11.19 1.83 12.44
N PRO A 31 -11.87 1.86 13.60
CA PRO A 31 -12.05 0.62 14.37
C PRO A 31 -12.91 -0.38 13.55
N ALA A 32 -12.46 -0.67 12.34
CA ALA A 32 -13.08 -1.48 11.33
C ALA A 32 -12.59 -2.87 11.65
N ARG A 33 -13.38 -3.48 12.52
CA ARG A 33 -13.15 -4.83 13.01
C ARG A 33 -12.96 -5.74 11.81
N TRP A 34 -11.97 -6.61 11.87
CA TRP A 34 -11.84 -7.73 10.94
C TRP A 34 -12.31 -9.00 11.65
N ALA A 35 -12.78 -9.97 10.87
CA ALA A 35 -13.08 -11.30 11.35
C ALA A 35 -12.22 -12.35 10.63
N LEU A 36 -11.81 -13.38 11.38
CA LEU A 36 -11.21 -14.60 10.85
C LEU A 36 -12.12 -15.77 11.21
N ALA A 37 -12.60 -16.48 10.20
CA ALA A 37 -13.37 -17.70 10.35
C ALA A 37 -12.54 -18.90 9.89
N ILE A 38 -12.45 -19.94 10.71
CA ILE A 38 -11.82 -21.22 10.37
C ILE A 38 -12.91 -22.27 10.22
N LEU A 39 -12.91 -22.94 9.08
CA LEU A 39 -13.84 -24.00 8.72
C LEU A 39 -13.15 -25.36 8.70
N ASP A 40 -13.89 -26.42 9.01
CA ASP A 40 -13.46 -27.81 8.82
C ASP A 40 -14.61 -28.55 8.14
N GLY A 41 -14.41 -28.99 6.89
CA GLY A 41 -15.48 -29.58 6.07
C GLY A 41 -16.69 -28.66 5.85
N GLY A 42 -16.47 -27.33 5.81
CA GLY A 42 -17.54 -26.33 5.70
C GLY A 42 -18.24 -25.97 7.02
N VAL A 43 -17.87 -26.61 8.13
CA VAL A 43 -18.40 -26.30 9.47
C VAL A 43 -17.48 -25.31 10.18
N LEU A 44 -18.04 -24.23 10.71
CA LEU A 44 -17.28 -23.23 11.47
C LEU A 44 -16.74 -23.82 12.77
N GLN A 45 -15.43 -23.83 12.90
CA GLN A 45 -14.70 -24.30 14.09
C GLN A 45 -14.24 -23.14 14.97
N GLN A 46 -13.94 -21.99 14.36
CA GLN A 46 -13.47 -20.83 15.08
C GLN A 46 -13.88 -19.55 14.37
N LEU A 47 -14.39 -18.58 15.12
CA LEU A 47 -14.61 -17.22 14.65
C LEU A 47 -13.89 -16.28 15.60
N ILE A 48 -13.01 -15.45 15.07
CA ILE A 48 -12.28 -14.44 15.84
C ILE A 48 -12.67 -13.08 15.28
N ILE A 49 -13.07 -12.15 16.13
CA ILE A 49 -13.25 -10.76 15.74
C ILE A 49 -12.19 -9.90 16.42
N SER A 50 -11.52 -9.07 15.64
CA SER A 50 -10.53 -8.11 16.13
C SER A 50 -11.10 -7.27 17.27
N GLY A 51 -10.37 -7.21 18.39
CA GLY A 51 -10.78 -6.47 19.60
C GLY A 51 -11.76 -7.21 20.51
N GLU A 52 -12.40 -8.30 20.06
CA GLU A 52 -13.33 -9.11 20.87
C GLU A 52 -12.87 -10.55 21.08
N GLY A 53 -11.89 -11.02 20.32
CA GLY A 53 -11.37 -12.38 20.43
C GLY A 53 -12.32 -13.42 19.86
N ALA A 54 -12.28 -14.63 20.42
CA ALA A 54 -13.07 -15.76 19.95
C ALA A 54 -14.57 -15.54 20.22
N GLN A 55 -15.40 -15.83 19.23
CA GLN A 55 -16.84 -15.68 19.24
C GLN A 55 -17.56 -17.03 19.26
N PRO A 56 -18.83 -17.08 19.70
CA PRO A 56 -19.65 -18.27 19.60
C PRO A 56 -19.76 -18.77 18.15
N LEU A 57 -19.77 -20.09 17.98
CA LEU A 57 -19.93 -20.70 16.68
C LEU A 57 -21.37 -20.53 16.19
N VAL A 58 -21.51 -19.97 15.00
CA VAL A 58 -22.79 -19.77 14.31
C VAL A 58 -22.74 -20.46 12.95
N ALA A 59 -23.89 -20.93 12.48
CA ALA A 59 -23.98 -21.53 11.16
C ALA A 59 -23.68 -20.48 10.08
N MET A 60 -22.75 -20.79 9.18
CA MET A 60 -22.41 -19.93 8.06
C MET A 60 -23.29 -20.28 6.86
N PRO A 61 -24.02 -19.32 6.25
CA PRO A 61 -24.99 -19.56 5.19
C PRO A 61 -24.35 -19.87 3.83
N GLY A 62 -23.03 -20.04 3.78
CA GLY A 62 -22.27 -20.40 2.58
C GLY A 62 -21.04 -19.51 2.37
N LEU A 63 -20.31 -19.78 1.29
CA LEU A 63 -19.03 -19.16 0.95
C LEU A 63 -19.06 -18.37 -0.37
N SER A 64 -20.26 -18.12 -0.90
CA SER A 64 -20.41 -17.23 -2.06
C SER A 64 -20.07 -15.79 -1.67
N ALA A 65 -19.62 -14.98 -2.64
CA ALA A 65 -19.35 -13.55 -2.42
C ALA A 65 -20.54 -12.83 -1.74
N LYS A 66 -21.78 -13.16 -2.15
CA LYS A 66 -23.00 -12.63 -1.53
C LYS A 66 -23.13 -13.02 -0.06
N ALA A 67 -22.87 -14.28 0.27
CA ALA A 67 -22.94 -14.78 1.65
C ALA A 67 -21.87 -14.15 2.55
N LEU A 68 -20.64 -13.98 2.03
CA LEU A 68 -19.56 -13.31 2.76
C LEU A 68 -19.87 -11.83 3.01
N ALA A 69 -20.44 -11.13 2.02
CA ALA A 69 -20.90 -9.74 2.15
C ALA A 69 -22.10 -9.58 3.12
N GLU A 70 -22.93 -10.61 3.27
CA GLU A 70 -23.98 -10.66 4.31
C GLU A 70 -23.36 -10.87 5.70
N TRP A 71 -22.34 -11.72 5.79
CA TRP A 71 -21.62 -11.99 7.03
C TRP A 71 -20.83 -10.79 7.54
N THR A 72 -20.11 -10.07 6.67
CA THR A 72 -19.40 -8.85 7.06
C THR A 72 -20.35 -7.82 7.68
N ARG A 73 -21.52 -7.62 7.05
CA ARG A 73 -22.58 -6.76 7.58
C ARG A 73 -23.14 -7.24 8.91
N THR A 74 -23.40 -8.55 9.05
CA THR A 74 -23.97 -9.14 10.27
C THR A 74 -23.00 -9.03 11.45
N LEU A 75 -21.71 -9.29 11.21
CA LEU A 75 -20.67 -9.21 12.23
C LEU A 75 -20.23 -7.76 12.51
N GLY A 76 -20.70 -6.78 11.73
CA GLY A 76 -20.26 -5.39 11.82
C GLY A 76 -18.75 -5.24 11.55
N VAL A 77 -18.21 -6.13 10.72
CA VAL A 77 -16.79 -6.14 10.34
C VAL A 77 -16.66 -5.64 8.90
N ALA A 78 -15.56 -4.96 8.62
CA ALA A 78 -15.30 -4.44 7.28
C ALA A 78 -14.36 -5.34 6.48
N THR A 79 -13.81 -6.39 7.10
CA THR A 79 -13.14 -7.47 6.40
C THR A 79 -13.42 -8.80 7.08
N LEU A 80 -13.74 -9.83 6.29
CA LEU A 80 -13.85 -11.22 6.75
C LEU A 80 -12.88 -12.08 5.94
N LEU A 81 -12.00 -12.81 6.63
CA LEU A 81 -11.16 -13.86 6.06
C LEU A 81 -11.73 -15.22 6.49
N VAL A 82 -11.92 -16.12 5.54
CA VAL A 82 -12.37 -17.49 5.79
C VAL A 82 -11.30 -18.45 5.32
N LEU A 83 -10.86 -19.34 6.21
CA LEU A 83 -9.85 -20.36 5.95
C LEU A 83 -10.42 -21.75 6.22
N GLU A 84 -10.23 -22.68 5.31
CA GLU A 84 -10.48 -24.10 5.55
C GLU A 84 -9.25 -24.73 6.21
N ARG A 85 -9.47 -25.51 7.27
CA ARG A 85 -8.43 -26.04 8.14
C ARG A 85 -7.41 -26.89 7.37
N ARG A 86 -7.84 -27.67 6.37
CA ARG A 86 -6.92 -28.47 5.53
C ARG A 86 -5.97 -27.58 4.75
N VAL A 87 -6.46 -26.43 4.31
CA VAL A 87 -5.70 -25.46 3.52
C VAL A 87 -4.67 -24.71 4.36
N ILE A 88 -4.83 -24.63 5.69
CA ILE A 88 -3.79 -24.04 6.56
C ILE A 88 -2.48 -24.81 6.43
N ALA A 89 -2.53 -26.15 6.43
CA ALA A 89 -1.34 -26.97 6.29
C ALA A 89 -0.75 -26.86 4.87
N GLU A 90 -1.60 -26.87 3.84
CA GLU A 90 -1.18 -26.73 2.44
C GLU A 90 -0.51 -25.37 2.17
N VAL A 91 -1.10 -24.28 2.65
CA VAL A 91 -0.55 -22.92 2.56
C VAL A 91 0.77 -22.81 3.31
N SER A 92 0.87 -23.43 4.50
CA SER A 92 2.13 -23.42 5.27
C SER A 92 3.24 -24.15 4.52
N ALA A 93 2.94 -25.32 3.94
CA ALA A 93 3.88 -26.07 3.11
C ALA A 93 4.26 -25.29 1.84
N ASP A 94 3.31 -24.61 1.20
CA ASP A 94 3.58 -23.73 0.06
C ASP A 94 4.52 -22.57 0.45
N PHE A 95 4.34 -21.97 1.63
CA PHE A 95 5.23 -20.92 2.13
C PHE A 95 6.63 -21.45 2.39
N GLU A 96 6.76 -22.58 3.09
CA GLU A 96 8.05 -23.21 3.36
C GLU A 96 8.79 -23.61 2.09
N ALA A 97 8.08 -24.13 1.08
CA ALA A 97 8.67 -24.54 -0.19
C ALA A 97 9.07 -23.36 -1.09
N ALA A 98 8.36 -22.24 -1.01
CA ALA A 98 8.52 -21.13 -1.93
C ALA A 98 9.41 -19.99 -1.40
N LEU A 99 9.44 -19.79 -0.08
CA LEU A 99 10.28 -18.79 0.55
C LEU A 99 11.74 -19.24 0.56
N ARG A 100 12.63 -18.32 0.18
CA ARG A 100 14.07 -18.54 0.25
C ARG A 100 14.73 -17.43 1.05
N MET A 101 15.81 -17.77 1.74
CA MET A 101 16.58 -16.85 2.58
C MET A 101 17.27 -15.73 1.76
N ASP A 102 17.49 -15.95 0.46
CA ASP A 102 18.11 -14.99 -0.46
C ASP A 102 17.09 -14.07 -1.14
N GLN A 103 15.79 -14.27 -0.93
CA GLN A 103 14.75 -13.39 -1.45
C GLN A 103 14.67 -12.11 -0.63
N ASP A 104 14.56 -10.97 -1.32
CA ASP A 104 14.22 -9.71 -0.67
C ASP A 104 12.75 -9.71 -0.19
N PHE A 105 12.39 -8.75 0.67
CA PHE A 105 11.05 -8.70 1.26
C PHE A 105 9.92 -8.57 0.24
N VAL A 106 10.18 -7.92 -0.91
CA VAL A 106 9.18 -7.78 -1.98
C VAL A 106 8.94 -9.11 -2.66
N ALA A 107 10.00 -9.83 -3.00
CA ALA A 107 9.93 -11.17 -3.58
C ALA A 107 9.26 -12.16 -2.63
N GLN A 108 9.56 -12.11 -1.31
CA GLN A 108 8.89 -12.93 -0.30
C GLN A 108 7.39 -12.62 -0.23
N GLY A 109 7.02 -11.34 -0.15
CA GLY A 109 5.61 -10.92 -0.10
C GLY A 109 4.82 -11.32 -1.34
N LEU A 110 5.38 -11.14 -2.54
CA LEU A 110 4.76 -11.60 -3.78
C LEU A 110 4.64 -13.13 -3.84
N THR A 111 5.61 -13.85 -3.30
CA THR A 111 5.60 -15.31 -3.25
C THR A 111 4.49 -15.83 -2.32
N ILE A 112 4.37 -15.24 -1.13
CA ILE A 112 3.27 -15.50 -0.19
C ILE A 112 1.92 -15.20 -0.84
N LEU A 113 1.79 -14.04 -1.51
CA LEU A 113 0.56 -13.67 -2.19
C LEU A 113 0.19 -14.64 -3.32
N ARG A 114 1.16 -15.11 -4.11
CA ARG A 114 0.93 -16.15 -5.14
C ARG A 114 0.46 -17.46 -4.52
N ALA A 115 1.08 -17.89 -3.42
CA ALA A 115 0.68 -19.10 -2.71
C ALA A 115 -0.76 -18.98 -2.18
N LEU A 116 -1.09 -17.89 -1.47
CA LEU A 116 -2.47 -17.63 -1.01
C LEU A 116 -3.48 -17.58 -2.15
N LYS A 117 -3.12 -16.96 -3.29
CA LYS A 117 -4.01 -16.85 -4.45
C LYS A 117 -4.34 -18.20 -5.09
N ARG A 118 -3.47 -19.22 -5.00
CA ARG A 118 -3.78 -20.58 -5.49
C ARG A 118 -4.95 -21.22 -4.75
N HIS A 119 -5.16 -20.82 -3.50
CA HIS A 119 -6.23 -21.31 -2.64
C HIS A 119 -7.44 -20.37 -2.59
N ALA A 120 -7.38 -19.23 -3.31
CA ALA A 120 -8.51 -18.31 -3.40
C ALA A 120 -9.71 -18.99 -4.07
N GLY A 121 -10.87 -18.94 -3.41
CA GLY A 121 -12.09 -19.62 -3.86
C GLY A 121 -12.11 -21.12 -3.58
N ASN A 122 -11.00 -21.72 -3.18
CA ASN A 122 -10.85 -23.14 -2.86
C ASN A 122 -10.09 -23.31 -1.53
N GLY A 123 -10.75 -22.91 -0.43
CA GLY A 123 -10.22 -23.04 0.92
C GLY A 123 -9.76 -21.72 1.55
N VAL A 124 -9.57 -20.68 0.75
CA VAL A 124 -9.38 -19.30 1.24
C VAL A 124 -10.39 -18.38 0.57
N TRP A 125 -11.13 -17.63 1.38
CA TRP A 125 -12.04 -16.60 0.91
C TRP A 125 -11.83 -15.30 1.68
N SER A 126 -12.11 -14.18 1.03
CA SER A 126 -12.02 -12.87 1.65
C SER A 126 -13.18 -12.00 1.17
N GLU A 127 -13.75 -11.21 2.07
CA GLU A 127 -14.63 -10.10 1.73
C GLU A 127 -14.05 -8.80 2.32
N PRO A 128 -13.74 -7.78 1.50
CA PRO A 128 -13.79 -7.78 0.03
C PRO A 128 -12.86 -8.84 -0.60
N PRO A 129 -13.01 -9.20 -1.90
CA PRO A 129 -12.24 -10.26 -2.56
C PRO A 129 -10.77 -9.87 -2.84
N LEU A 130 -10.02 -9.59 -1.79
CA LEU A 130 -8.64 -9.08 -1.82
C LEU A 130 -7.69 -9.93 -2.67
N LEU A 131 -7.85 -11.26 -2.63
CA LEU A 131 -6.99 -12.20 -3.38
C LEU A 131 -7.33 -12.28 -4.87
N GLU A 132 -8.53 -11.90 -5.27
CA GLU A 132 -8.98 -11.91 -6.66
C GLU A 132 -8.64 -10.60 -7.38
N LEU A 133 -8.68 -9.49 -6.65
CA LEU A 133 -8.54 -8.13 -7.21
C LEU A 133 -7.14 -7.81 -7.73
N LEU A 134 -6.09 -8.43 -7.19
CA LEU A 134 -4.71 -8.07 -7.54
C LEU A 134 -4.08 -9.11 -8.47
N PRO A 135 -3.67 -8.77 -9.70
CA PRO A 135 -2.70 -9.59 -10.42
C PRO A 135 -1.43 -9.66 -9.57
N VAL A 136 -0.80 -10.83 -9.48
CA VAL A 136 0.46 -10.96 -8.73
C VAL A 136 1.60 -10.90 -9.74
N PRO A 137 2.18 -9.72 -10.01
CA PRO A 137 3.24 -9.59 -10.99
C PRO A 137 4.44 -10.47 -10.60
N SER A 138 5.24 -10.82 -11.60
CA SER A 138 6.56 -11.40 -11.31
C SER A 138 7.43 -10.35 -10.63
N ASP A 139 8.33 -10.80 -9.76
CA ASP A 139 9.30 -9.92 -9.11
C ASP A 139 10.11 -9.14 -10.16
N ALA A 140 10.57 -9.82 -11.22
CA ALA A 140 11.24 -9.19 -12.36
C ALA A 140 10.40 -8.09 -13.04
N ALA A 141 9.08 -8.23 -13.15
CA ALA A 141 8.22 -7.19 -13.72
C ALA A 141 8.09 -5.98 -12.78
N VAL A 142 7.98 -6.22 -11.47
CA VAL A 142 7.97 -5.16 -10.46
C VAL A 142 9.30 -4.42 -10.46
N GLN A 143 10.43 -5.13 -10.42
CA GLN A 143 11.75 -4.53 -10.41
C GLN A 143 12.02 -3.74 -11.71
N ARG A 144 11.68 -4.28 -12.89
CA ARG A 144 11.80 -3.51 -14.15
C ARG A 144 10.95 -2.24 -14.13
N THR A 145 9.73 -2.31 -13.64
CA THR A 145 8.85 -1.13 -13.53
C THR A 145 9.43 -0.10 -12.56
N PHE A 146 9.97 -0.57 -11.45
CA PHE A 146 10.66 0.26 -10.47
C PHE A 146 11.92 0.92 -11.05
N ASP A 147 12.73 0.17 -11.81
CA ASP A 147 13.93 0.69 -12.48
C ASP A 147 13.60 1.73 -13.55
N LEU A 148 12.47 1.57 -14.23
CA LEU A 148 11.96 2.55 -15.20
C LEU A 148 11.40 3.81 -14.53
N LEU A 149 10.76 3.67 -13.37
CA LEU A 149 10.20 4.78 -12.59
C LEU A 149 11.29 5.58 -11.89
N VAL A 150 12.24 4.87 -11.30
CA VAL A 150 13.29 5.41 -10.45
C VAL A 150 14.61 4.89 -11.00
N PRO A 151 15.30 5.68 -11.85
CA PRO A 151 16.64 5.35 -12.30
C PRO A 151 17.61 5.27 -11.12
N ASP A 152 18.71 4.56 -11.30
CA ASP A 152 19.79 4.56 -10.31
C ASP A 152 20.37 5.97 -10.10
N ARG A 153 20.83 6.23 -8.88
CA ARG A 153 21.35 7.53 -8.42
C ARG A 153 20.32 8.65 -8.49
N SER A 154 19.05 8.30 -8.36
CA SER A 154 17.93 9.23 -8.24
C SER A 154 17.17 8.99 -6.95
N SER A 155 16.29 9.94 -6.60
CA SER A 155 15.38 9.80 -5.47
C SER A 155 13.92 9.69 -5.91
N LEU A 156 13.14 8.93 -5.14
CA LEU A 156 11.69 8.94 -5.15
C LEU A 156 11.20 9.72 -3.93
N VAL A 157 10.22 10.58 -4.15
CA VAL A 157 9.66 11.43 -3.11
C VAL A 157 8.14 11.25 -3.06
N ALA A 158 7.56 11.05 -1.89
CA ALA A 158 6.11 11.10 -1.74
C ALA A 158 5.73 11.84 -0.46
N TYR A 159 4.70 12.69 -0.55
CA TYR A 159 4.19 13.49 0.55
C TYR A 159 2.67 13.42 0.56
N VAL A 160 2.13 13.14 1.74
CA VAL A 160 0.70 13.26 2.03
C VAL A 160 0.53 14.34 3.08
N ILE A 161 -0.30 15.34 2.76
CA ILE A 161 -0.57 16.50 3.60
C ILE A 161 -1.90 16.27 4.35
N GLU A 162 -2.01 16.73 5.59
CA GLU A 162 -3.31 16.71 6.30
C GLU A 162 -4.33 17.57 5.55
N ASP A 163 -5.61 17.18 5.63
CA ASP A 163 -6.69 17.86 4.89
C ASP A 163 -6.89 19.32 5.33
N ASP A 164 -6.56 19.63 6.59
CA ASP A 164 -6.56 20.99 7.15
C ASP A 164 -5.28 21.78 6.87
N ARG A 165 -4.32 21.17 6.16
CA ARG A 165 -3.01 21.73 5.81
C ARG A 165 -2.19 22.23 7.01
N SER A 166 -2.47 21.70 8.20
CA SER A 166 -1.76 22.08 9.42
C SER A 166 -0.33 21.54 9.45
N ARG A 167 -0.07 20.42 8.77
CA ARG A 167 1.20 19.67 8.80
C ARG A 167 1.30 18.63 7.68
N VAL A 168 2.46 18.01 7.56
CA VAL A 168 2.66 16.83 6.72
C VAL A 168 2.13 15.60 7.46
N HIS A 169 1.22 14.86 6.84
CA HIS A 169 0.65 13.64 7.41
C HIS A 169 1.67 12.49 7.37
N THR A 170 2.28 12.25 6.21
CA THR A 170 3.42 11.35 6.04
C THR A 170 4.25 11.78 4.85
N SER A 171 5.50 11.33 4.79
CA SER A 171 6.38 11.58 3.67
C SER A 171 7.41 10.47 3.56
N ILE A 172 7.98 10.25 2.38
CA ILE A 172 9.15 9.40 2.19
C ILE A 172 10.06 10.05 1.15
N ILE A 173 11.36 10.00 1.44
CA ILE A 173 12.44 10.35 0.52
C ILE A 173 13.30 9.10 0.44
N ALA A 174 13.34 8.45 -0.72
CA ALA A 174 14.05 7.19 -0.90
C ALA A 174 15.07 7.33 -2.04
N VAL A 175 16.33 6.95 -1.79
CA VAL A 175 17.41 7.02 -2.78
C VAL A 175 17.67 5.63 -3.33
N LYS A 176 17.70 5.53 -4.66
CA LYS A 176 18.01 4.29 -5.35
C LYS A 176 19.47 4.28 -5.82
N ALA A 177 20.18 3.18 -5.58
CA ALA A 177 21.51 2.92 -6.14
C ALA A 177 21.73 1.41 -6.26
N GLY A 178 22.32 0.97 -7.38
CA GLY A 178 22.60 -0.44 -7.62
C GLY A 178 21.34 -1.29 -7.81
N GLY A 179 20.25 -0.72 -8.32
CA GLY A 179 18.94 -1.39 -8.43
C GLY A 179 18.06 -1.30 -7.18
N ASP A 180 18.63 -0.94 -6.03
CA ASP A 180 17.94 -0.99 -4.74
C ASP A 180 17.74 0.37 -4.10
N ILE A 181 16.73 0.47 -3.22
CA ILE A 181 16.66 1.58 -2.27
C ILE A 181 17.75 1.36 -1.22
N THR A 182 18.72 2.26 -1.19
CA THR A 182 19.87 2.21 -0.28
C THR A 182 19.72 3.17 0.89
N ARG A 183 18.89 4.21 0.77
CA ARG A 183 18.61 5.16 1.84
C ARG A 183 17.15 5.55 1.86
N ALA A 184 16.57 5.71 3.03
CA ALA A 184 15.24 6.30 3.20
C ALA A 184 15.19 7.26 4.39
N ALA A 185 14.45 8.35 4.21
CA ALA A 185 14.25 9.40 5.21
C ALA A 185 12.82 9.98 5.13
N ASN A 186 12.44 10.77 6.13
CA ASN A 186 11.21 11.57 6.11
C ASN A 186 11.53 13.07 5.97
N HIS A 187 10.49 13.91 5.99
CA HIS A 187 10.59 15.37 5.87
C HIS A 187 11.54 15.99 6.89
N ARG A 188 11.69 15.38 8.07
CA ARG A 188 12.65 15.79 9.11
C ARG A 188 14.06 15.99 8.56
N ALA A 189 14.46 15.20 7.57
CA ALA A 189 15.79 15.27 6.97
C ALA A 189 16.04 16.53 6.12
N ILE A 190 15.01 17.33 5.85
CA ILE A 190 15.09 18.61 5.13
C ILE A 190 14.39 19.75 5.89
N ALA A 191 13.96 19.52 7.13
CA ALA A 191 13.05 20.42 7.84
C ALA A 191 13.68 21.79 8.17
N ASP A 192 15.00 21.87 8.22
CA ASP A 192 15.75 23.12 8.38
C ASP A 192 15.86 23.94 7.08
N LEU A 193 15.74 23.31 5.90
CA LEU A 193 15.64 23.99 4.61
C LEU A 193 14.19 24.33 4.25
N VAL A 194 13.27 23.45 4.61
CA VAL A 194 11.84 23.56 4.27
C VAL A 194 11.03 23.31 5.54
N PRO A 195 10.60 24.38 6.26
CA PRO A 195 9.81 24.21 7.47
C PRO A 195 8.46 23.53 7.20
N GLU A 196 8.18 22.44 7.94
CA GLU A 196 7.04 21.55 7.68
C GLU A 196 5.69 22.28 7.64
N VAL A 197 5.40 23.08 8.65
CA VAL A 197 4.11 23.78 8.79
C VAL A 197 3.93 24.81 7.68
N ALA A 198 5.01 25.49 7.29
CA ALA A 198 4.96 26.45 6.20
C ALA A 198 4.67 25.73 4.88
N PHE A 199 5.39 24.63 4.61
CA PHE A 199 5.19 23.81 3.43
C PHE A 199 3.79 23.19 3.36
N ALA A 200 3.26 22.66 4.47
CA ALA A 200 1.94 22.03 4.48
C ALA A 200 0.82 23.01 4.05
N ARG A 201 0.92 24.28 4.45
CA ARG A 201 -0.06 25.33 4.14
C ARG A 201 -0.12 25.68 2.65
N ASP A 202 1.03 25.68 1.98
CA ASP A 202 1.19 26.13 0.59
C ASP A 202 1.76 25.04 -0.33
N TRP A 203 1.55 23.77 0.01
CA TRP A 203 2.26 22.62 -0.58
C TRP A 203 2.18 22.60 -2.11
N ASP A 204 1.04 23.00 -2.67
CA ASP A 204 0.75 23.03 -4.11
C ASP A 204 1.66 23.99 -4.88
N LYS A 205 2.19 25.01 -4.20
CA LYS A 205 3.16 25.98 -4.74
C LYS A 205 4.56 25.73 -4.20
N GLY A 206 4.66 25.23 -2.96
CA GLY A 206 5.87 25.05 -2.20
C GLY A 206 6.65 23.77 -2.54
N TYR A 207 6.07 22.82 -3.26
CA TYR A 207 6.68 21.50 -3.53
C TYR A 207 8.04 21.58 -4.21
N ARG A 208 8.30 22.60 -5.06
CA ARG A 208 9.61 22.77 -5.70
C ARG A 208 10.75 22.99 -4.71
N ARG A 209 10.47 23.64 -3.57
CA ARG A 209 11.46 23.82 -2.48
C ARG A 209 11.84 22.46 -1.88
N VAL A 210 10.87 21.56 -1.74
CA VAL A 210 11.13 20.18 -1.30
C VAL A 210 12.01 19.46 -2.32
N LEU A 211 11.70 19.55 -3.61
CA LEU A 211 12.51 18.90 -4.65
C LEU A 211 13.96 19.40 -4.64
N SER A 212 14.17 20.72 -4.54
CA SER A 212 15.51 21.30 -4.44
C SER A 212 16.25 20.85 -3.18
N ALA A 213 15.60 20.84 -2.02
CA ALA A 213 16.21 20.39 -0.77
C ALA A 213 16.56 18.88 -0.80
N VAL A 214 15.74 18.06 -1.47
CA VAL A 214 16.02 16.64 -1.68
C VAL A 214 17.20 16.45 -2.64
N GLU A 215 17.25 17.20 -3.73
CA GLU A 215 18.38 17.15 -4.67
C GLU A 215 19.69 17.56 -3.98
N GLU A 216 19.67 18.56 -3.12
CA GLU A 216 20.83 19.03 -2.35
C GLU A 216 21.37 17.98 -1.38
N ARG A 217 20.50 17.24 -0.67
CA ARG A 217 20.91 16.33 0.43
C ARG A 217 21.03 14.87 0.04
N PHE A 218 20.30 14.44 -0.97
CA PHE A 218 20.10 13.03 -1.25
C PHE A 218 20.53 12.69 -2.68
N ALA A 219 19.65 12.96 -3.63
CA ALA A 219 19.82 12.70 -5.05
C ALA A 219 18.71 13.41 -5.80
N LYS A 220 18.94 13.71 -7.08
CA LYS A 220 17.94 14.33 -7.95
C LYS A 220 16.64 13.50 -7.97
N PRO A 221 15.47 14.11 -7.66
CA PRO A 221 14.19 13.42 -7.78
C PRO A 221 13.93 12.97 -9.21
N SER A 222 13.59 11.70 -9.40
CA SER A 222 13.13 11.14 -10.68
C SER A 222 11.61 11.05 -10.76
N ILE A 223 10.98 10.95 -9.60
CA ILE A 223 9.54 11.08 -9.42
C ILE A 223 9.24 11.66 -8.05
N ALA A 224 8.31 12.60 -7.98
CA ALA A 224 7.75 13.03 -6.71
C ALA A 224 6.22 13.12 -6.77
N LEU A 225 5.56 12.76 -5.67
CA LEU A 225 4.11 12.78 -5.53
C LEU A 225 3.72 13.64 -4.31
N PHE A 226 2.81 14.60 -4.51
CA PHE A 226 2.25 15.42 -3.43
C PHE A 226 0.73 15.47 -3.54
N LEU A 227 0.03 15.19 -2.44
CA LEU A 227 -1.42 15.25 -2.37
C LEU A 227 -1.92 15.34 -0.93
N GLU A 228 -3.16 15.77 -0.76
CA GLU A 228 -3.85 15.72 0.53
C GLU A 228 -4.34 14.30 0.88
N ARG A 229 -4.50 14.04 2.17
CA ARG A 229 -4.91 12.74 2.71
C ARG A 229 -6.22 12.24 2.12
N ALA A 230 -7.26 13.08 2.08
CA ALA A 230 -8.55 12.74 1.52
C ALA A 230 -8.45 12.39 0.02
N THR A 231 -7.57 13.08 -0.71
CA THR A 231 -7.29 12.78 -2.13
C THR A 231 -6.64 11.41 -2.28
N MET A 232 -5.65 11.07 -1.44
CA MET A 232 -5.06 9.73 -1.42
C MET A 232 -6.12 8.67 -1.17
N MET A 233 -6.98 8.87 -0.16
CA MET A 233 -8.02 7.90 0.17
C MET A 233 -9.02 7.72 -0.97
N ARG A 234 -9.41 8.81 -1.66
CA ARG A 234 -10.26 8.71 -2.85
C ARG A 234 -9.59 7.91 -3.95
N ILE A 235 -8.30 8.12 -4.21
CA ILE A 235 -7.56 7.39 -5.27
C ILE A 235 -7.49 5.89 -4.94
N VAL A 236 -7.17 5.55 -3.69
CA VAL A 236 -7.01 4.15 -3.27
C VAL A 236 -8.34 3.38 -3.23
N THR A 237 -9.45 4.06 -2.91
CA THR A 237 -10.78 3.43 -2.77
C THR A 237 -11.73 3.66 -3.94
N GLY A 238 -11.37 4.58 -4.83
CA GLY A 238 -12.18 4.99 -5.96
C GLY A 238 -12.03 4.07 -7.17
N PRO A 239 -12.75 4.38 -8.25
CA PRO A 239 -12.61 3.67 -9.52
C PRO A 239 -11.20 3.81 -10.11
N SER A 240 -10.85 2.95 -11.06
CA SER A 240 -9.51 2.90 -11.68
C SER A 240 -9.07 4.20 -12.36
N ASP A 241 -10.01 5.07 -12.76
CA ASP A 241 -9.76 6.37 -13.37
C ASP A 241 -9.63 7.53 -12.35
N GLN A 242 -9.79 7.26 -11.05
CA GLN A 242 -9.82 8.30 -10.01
C GLN A 242 -8.51 9.10 -9.95
N LEU A 243 -7.35 8.46 -10.11
CA LEU A 243 -6.05 9.15 -10.14
C LEU A 243 -6.01 10.22 -11.24
N ALA A 244 -6.48 9.89 -12.45
CA ALA A 244 -6.51 10.82 -13.57
C ALA A 244 -7.45 12.00 -13.30
N ARG A 245 -8.61 11.75 -12.67
CA ARG A 245 -9.54 12.82 -12.26
C ARG A 245 -8.91 13.78 -11.26
N GLU A 246 -8.22 13.28 -10.24
CA GLU A 246 -7.60 14.10 -9.21
C GLU A 246 -6.39 14.90 -9.74
N LEU A 247 -5.64 14.33 -10.69
CA LEU A 247 -4.58 15.03 -11.43
C LEU A 247 -5.14 16.17 -12.27
N ASN A 248 -6.20 15.92 -13.04
CA ASN A 248 -6.88 16.95 -13.83
C ASN A 248 -7.47 18.08 -12.96
N ALA A 249 -7.94 17.73 -11.76
CA ALA A 249 -8.42 18.67 -10.76
C ALA A 249 -7.28 19.42 -10.02
N LYS A 250 -6.01 19.17 -10.34
CA LYS A 250 -4.82 19.74 -9.68
C LYS A 250 -4.79 19.49 -8.16
N ARG A 251 -5.38 18.38 -7.70
CA ARG A 251 -5.35 17.93 -6.30
C ARG A 251 -4.18 17.00 -6.00
N VAL A 252 -3.47 16.60 -7.04
CA VAL A 252 -2.25 15.81 -7.01
C VAL A 252 -1.20 16.54 -7.85
N VAL A 253 0.00 16.67 -7.31
CA VAL A 253 1.18 17.13 -8.06
C VAL A 253 2.11 15.94 -8.24
N ILE A 254 2.47 15.65 -9.49
CA ILE A 254 3.54 14.72 -9.83
C ILE A 254 4.62 15.48 -10.58
N ASP A 255 5.77 15.70 -9.94
CA ASP A 255 6.86 16.51 -10.52
C ASP A 255 8.22 16.11 -9.92
N PRO A 256 9.19 15.61 -10.71
CA PRO A 256 9.05 15.31 -12.14
C PRO A 256 8.08 14.14 -12.36
N ALA A 257 7.32 14.22 -13.46
CA ALA A 257 6.50 13.10 -13.93
C ALA A 257 7.29 12.31 -14.99
N PRO A 258 7.44 10.98 -14.86
CA PRO A 258 8.02 10.17 -15.92
C PRO A 258 7.26 10.36 -17.24
N ALA A 259 7.96 10.44 -18.37
CA ALA A 259 7.35 10.75 -19.67
C ALA A 259 6.22 9.79 -20.08
N TRP A 260 6.33 8.51 -19.71
CA TRP A 260 5.27 7.53 -19.98
C TRP A 260 4.04 7.71 -19.09
N LEU A 261 4.21 8.24 -17.87
CA LEU A 261 3.08 8.54 -16.98
C LEU A 261 2.22 9.64 -17.59
N LEU A 262 2.84 10.65 -18.20
CA LEU A 262 2.14 11.66 -19.00
C LEU A 262 1.42 11.02 -20.20
N GLY A 263 2.01 10.02 -20.84
CA GLY A 263 1.40 9.25 -21.93
C GLY A 263 0.17 8.45 -21.51
N LEU A 264 0.20 7.78 -20.35
CA LEU A 264 -0.95 7.04 -19.82
C LEU A 264 -2.07 7.97 -19.35
N LEU A 265 -1.73 9.13 -18.79
CA LEU A 265 -2.69 10.14 -18.36
C LEU A 265 -3.33 10.89 -19.54
N GLY A 266 -2.62 11.01 -20.67
CA GLY A 266 -3.12 11.56 -21.92
C GLY A 266 -3.94 10.57 -22.77
N GLY A 267 -3.73 9.26 -22.60
CA GLY A 267 -4.48 8.22 -23.31
C GLY A 267 -5.93 8.08 -22.85
N ALA A 268 -6.24 8.39 -21.59
CA ALA A 268 -7.62 8.39 -21.08
C ALA A 268 -8.50 9.54 -21.63
N ALA A 269 -7.93 10.44 -22.43
CA ALA A 269 -8.66 11.50 -23.13
C ALA A 269 -8.90 11.21 -24.62
N VAL A 270 -8.42 10.07 -25.16
CA VAL A 270 -8.65 9.68 -26.55
C VAL A 270 -8.86 8.16 -26.66
N ALA A 271 -10.11 7.80 -27.02
CA ALA A 271 -10.71 6.48 -27.31
C ALA A 271 -11.28 5.72 -26.10
#